data_AF-A0A537FR61-F1
#
_entry.id   AF-A0A537FR61-F1
#
_cell.length_a   1.000
_cell.length_b   1.000
_cell.length_c   1.000
_cell.angle_alpha   90.00
_cell.angle_beta   90.00
_cell.angle_gamma   90.00
#
_symmetry.space_group_name_H-M   'P 1'
#
loop_
_entity.id
_entity.type
_entity.pdbx_description
1 polymer ?
#
loop_
_entity_poly.entity_id
_entity_poly.type
_entity_poly.pdbx_seq_one_letter_code
_entity_poly.pdbx_strand_id
1 'polypeptide(L)' 'VVIEERDQREVLYFKGARLGPRGVEALNPAFDITPPELVSGIVTDVGVAGPPLGESLGSLAGRVLMVSR' A
#
# COMPACT_ATOMS: atom_id res chain seq x y z
N VAL A 1 1.97 -2.01 -11.06
CA VAL A 1 2.63 -1.63 -9.79
C VAL A 1 4.01 -2.28 -9.78
N VAL A 2 5.05 -1.54 -9.42
CA VAL A 2 6.39 -2.10 -9.16
C VAL A 2 6.57 -2.12 -7.65
N ILE A 3 7.00 -3.24 -7.08
CA ILE A 3 7.25 -3.35 -5.64
C ILE A 3 8.66 -2.85 -5.35
N GLU A 4 8.78 -1.90 -4.43
CA GLU A 4 10.07 -1.39 -3.95
C GLU A 4 10.80 -2.48 -3.15
N GLU A 5 12.04 -2.79 -3.52
CA GLU A 5 12.94 -3.62 -2.71
C GLU A 5 13.84 -2.72 -1.88
N ARG A 6 13.81 -2.88 -0.56
CA ARG A 6 14.56 -2.05 0.40
C ARG A 6 15.83 -2.74 0.88
N ASP A 7 16.70 -1.98 1.54
CA ASP A 7 17.94 -2.54 2.11
C ASP A 7 17.62 -3.65 3.11
N GLN A 8 18.19 -4.84 2.87
CA GLN A 8 18.09 -6.02 3.74
C GLN A 8 18.53 -5.74 5.19
N ARG A 9 19.28 -4.66 5.46
CA ARG A 9 19.66 -4.23 6.79
C ARG A 9 18.46 -3.94 7.70
N GLU A 10 17.31 -3.52 7.16
CA GLU A 10 16.10 -3.28 7.95
C GLU A 10 15.52 -4.57 8.54
N VAL A 11 15.77 -5.71 7.89
CA VAL A 11 15.40 -7.05 8.38
C VAL A 11 16.50 -7.61 9.29
N LEU A 12 17.77 -7.43 8.91
CA LEU A 12 18.90 -8.06 9.60
C LEU A 12 19.38 -7.31 10.85
N TYR A 13 18.99 -6.05 11.04
CA TYR A 13 19.41 -5.22 12.17
C TYR A 13 18.25 -4.44 12.78
N PHE A 14 18.30 -4.26 14.10
CA PHE A 14 17.41 -3.36 14.82
C PHE A 14 18.21 -2.52 15.81
N LYS A 15 18.04 -1.18 15.76
CA LYS A 15 18.80 -0.21 16.59
C LYS A 15 20.33 -0.44 16.58
N GLY A 16 20.88 -0.82 15.43
CA GLY A 16 22.31 -1.09 15.25
C GLY A 16 22.79 -2.47 15.72
N ALA A 17 21.94 -3.25 16.41
CA ALA A 17 22.24 -4.63 16.79
C ALA A 17 21.81 -5.60 15.68
N ARG A 18 22.61 -6.64 15.43
CA ARG A 18 22.34 -7.65 14.40
C ARG A 18 21.41 -8.75 14.94
N LEU A 19 20.33 -9.02 14.21
CA LEU A 19 19.30 -10.01 14.58
C LEU A 19 19.49 -11.35 13.86
N GLY A 20 19.85 -11.34 12.57
CA GLY A 20 20.01 -12.55 11.77
C GLY A 20 21.40 -13.22 11.92
N PRO A 21 21.55 -14.53 11.59
CA PRO A 21 22.84 -15.23 11.53
C PRO A 21 23.85 -14.60 10.55
N ARG A 22 25.16 -14.79 10.74
CA ARG A 22 26.20 -14.18 9.87
C ARG A 22 26.17 -14.82 8.47
N GLY A 23 26.23 -13.97 7.44
CA GLY A 23 26.27 -14.39 6.03
C GLY A 23 24.91 -14.65 5.37
N VAL A 24 23.79 -14.50 6.08
CA VAL A 24 22.46 -14.62 5.45
C VAL A 24 22.06 -13.33 4.76
N GLU A 25 21.35 -13.46 3.65
CA GLU A 25 20.66 -12.38 2.96
C GLU A 25 19.19 -12.33 3.38
N ALA A 26 18.55 -11.17 3.26
CA ALA A 26 17.11 -11.03 3.50
C ALA A 26 16.39 -10.48 2.26
N LEU A 27 15.18 -10.98 2.04
CA LEU A 27 14.20 -10.37 1.15
C LEU A 27 13.53 -9.23 1.92
N ASN A 28 13.39 -8.06 1.29
CA ASN A 28 12.75 -6.91 1.92
C ASN A 28 11.88 -6.11 0.92
N PRO A 29 10.83 -6.73 0.35
CA PRO A 29 9.83 -6.00 -0.40
C PRO A 29 9.05 -5.07 0.53
N ALA A 30 8.99 -3.79 0.20
CA ALA A 30 8.35 -2.76 1.05
C ALA A 30 6.82 -2.80 1.02
N PHE A 31 6.25 -3.39 -0.03
CA PHE A 31 4.80 -3.40 -0.29
C PHE A 31 4.34 -4.76 -0.78
N ASP A 32 3.05 -5.03 -0.60
CA ASP A 32 2.32 -6.10 -1.27
C ASP A 32 1.07 -5.53 -1.96
N ILE A 33 0.31 -6.41 -2.62
CA ILE A 33 -0.95 -6.05 -3.29
C ILE A 33 -2.08 -6.80 -2.60
N THR A 34 -3.06 -6.07 -2.09
CA THR A 34 -4.34 -6.63 -1.64
C THR A 34 -5.36 -6.63 -2.79
N PRO A 35 -5.88 -7.79 -3.21
CA PRO A 35 -6.94 -7.86 -4.23
C PRO A 35 -8.20 -7.08 -3.84
N PRO A 36 -8.89 -6.40 -4.78
CA PRO A 36 -10.07 -5.57 -4.48
C PRO A 36 -11.21 -6.30 -3.77
N GLU A 37 -11.40 -7.59 -4.05
CA GLU A 37 -12.42 -8.44 -3.45
C GLU A 37 -12.20 -8.68 -1.93
N LEU A 38 -10.99 -8.41 -1.42
CA LEU A 38 -10.67 -8.49 0.01
C LEU A 38 -10.88 -7.15 0.74
N VAL A 39 -11.30 -6.08 0.03
CA VAL A 39 -11.43 -4.72 0.59
C VAL A 39 -12.91 -4.36 0.72
N SER A 40 -13.39 -4.14 1.96
CA SER A 40 -14.79 -3.74 2.22
C SER A 40 -15.10 -2.31 1.79
N GLY A 41 -14.10 -1.43 1.72
CA GLY A 41 -14.24 -0.07 1.23
C GLY A 41 -12.94 0.74 1.35
N ILE A 42 -12.88 1.85 0.63
CA ILE A 42 -11.76 2.79 0.65
C ILE A 42 -12.27 4.13 1.17
N VAL A 43 -11.69 4.61 2.27
CA VAL A 43 -12.01 5.91 2.86
C VAL A 43 -11.16 6.99 2.20
N THR A 44 -11.81 8.07 1.77
CA THR A 44 -11.19 9.24 1.13
C THR A 44 -11.65 10.52 1.84
N ASP A 45 -11.05 11.65 1.50
CA ASP A 45 -11.42 12.98 1.98
C ASP A 45 -12.81 13.45 1.50
N VAL A 46 -13.36 12.81 0.45
CA VAL A 46 -14.68 13.13 -0.13
C VAL A 46 -15.74 12.06 0.10
N GLY A 47 -15.46 11.08 0.97
CA GLY A 47 -16.39 10.03 1.35
C GLY A 47 -15.79 8.63 1.28
N VAL A 48 -16.65 7.61 1.33
CA VAL A 48 -16.24 6.20 1.34
C VAL A 48 -16.70 5.51 0.05
N ALA A 49 -15.77 4.85 -0.64
CA ALA A 49 -16.04 4.01 -1.80
C ALA A 49 -16.25 2.56 -1.36
N GLY A 50 -17.43 1.98 -1.63
CA GLY A 50 -17.73 0.56 -1.43
C GLY A 50 -17.66 -0.26 -2.72
N PRO A 51 -17.64 -1.60 -2.66
CA PRO A 51 -17.75 -2.44 -3.84
C PRO A 51 -19.02 -2.15 -4.68
N PRO A 52 -18.96 -2.15 -6.02
CA PRO A 52 -17.77 -2.35 -6.85
C PRO A 52 -16.84 -1.12 -6.85
N LEU A 53 -15.59 -1.32 -6.44
CA LEU A 53 -14.66 -0.22 -6.12
C LEU A 53 -14.33 0.66 -7.33
N GLY A 54 -14.29 0.11 -8.55
CA GLY A 54 -14.02 0.90 -9.75
C GLY A 54 -15.07 1.98 -10.02
N GLU A 55 -16.36 1.64 -9.86
CA GLU A 55 -17.48 2.55 -10.12
C GLU A 55 -17.61 3.59 -9.00
N SER A 56 -17.53 3.15 -7.74
CA SER A 56 -17.68 4.05 -6.59
C SER A 56 -16.52 5.04 -6.49
N LEU A 57 -15.28 4.62 -6.74
CA LEU A 57 -14.13 5.53 -6.83
C LEU A 57 -14.28 6.50 -8.01
N GLY A 58 -14.74 6.02 -9.17
CA GLY A 58 -15.01 6.88 -10.33
C GLY A 58 -16.04 7.97 -10.03
N SER A 59 -17.11 7.62 -9.30
CA SER A 59 -18.14 8.58 -8.86
C SER A 59 -17.56 9.67 -7.93
N LEU A 60 -16.75 9.28 -6.95
CA LEU A 60 -16.13 10.21 -6.01
C LEU A 60 -15.11 11.14 -6.71
N ALA A 61 -14.28 10.60 -7.59
CA ALA A 61 -13.34 11.39 -8.39
C ALA A 61 -14.06 12.43 -9.27
N GLY A 62 -15.19 12.06 -9.87
CA GLY A 62 -16.03 12.97 -10.65
C GLY A 62 -16.56 14.17 -9.84
N ARG A 63 -16.89 13.96 -8.55
CA ARG A 63 -17.35 15.05 -7.66
C ARG A 63 -16.23 16.07 -7.42
N VAL A 64 -15.01 15.62 -7.14
CA VAL A 64 -13.84 16.50 -6.93
C VAL A 64 -13.60 17.38 -8.16
N LEU A 65 -13.65 16.76 -9.36
CA LEU A 65 -13.43 17.46 -10.62
C LEU A 65 -14.52 18.48 -10.97
N MET A 66 -15.75 18.28 -10.50
CA MET A 66 -16.85 19.22 -10.72
C MET A 66 -16.78 20.44 -9.79
N VAL A 67 -16.26 20.28 -8.57
CA VAL A 67 -16.14 21.38 -7.59
C VAL A 67 -14.86 22.20 -7.80
N SER A 68 -13.85 21.64 -8.45
CA SER A 68 -12.56 22.32 -8.74
C SER A 68 -12.56 23.14 -10.04
N ARG A 69 -13.73 23.29 -10.69
CA ARG A 69 -13.95 24.15 -11.88
C ARG A 69 -14.77 25.36 -11.48
#